data_AF-A0A310SD99-F1
#
_entry.id   AF-A0A310SD99-F1
#
_cell.length_a   1.000
_cell.length_b   1.000
_cell.length_c   1.000
_cell.angle_alpha   90.00
_cell.angle_beta   90.00
_cell.angle_gamma   90.00
#
_symmetry.space_group_name_H-M   'P 1'
#
loop_
_entity.id
_entity.type
_entity.pdbx_description
1 polymer ?
#
loop_
_entity_poly.entity_id
_entity_poly.type
_entity_poly.pdbx_seq_one_letter_code
_entity_poly.pdbx_strand_id
1 'polypeptide(L)'
;MVATTRPREIDIDKPSHTEQLANWISRVRCKKLMCRRNRKRDLRIEAVLTCALFKAEHELRSKQLTRISKWQQFKKQFLKDTDYPNCEFYNDEDMKNSKLCQENDPWRGPLCPELSSLDNFMSKLGEIKVPLQR
;
A
#
# COMPACT_ATOMS: atom_id res chain seq x y z
N MET A 1 32.85 10.11 17.10
CA MET A 1 32.76 9.44 15.79
C MET A 1 31.30 9.43 15.37
N VAL A 2 30.90 10.32 14.45
CA VAL A 2 29.50 10.44 13.98
C VAL A 2 29.35 9.52 12.77
N ALA A 3 28.57 8.44 12.92
CA ALA A 3 28.24 7.56 11.82
C ALA A 3 27.22 8.26 10.91
N THR A 4 27.69 8.82 9.80
CA THR A 4 26.81 9.33 8.73
C THR A 4 26.22 8.12 8.01
N THR A 5 25.00 7.74 8.36
CA THR A 5 24.24 6.73 7.63
C THR A 5 23.90 7.28 6.26
N ARG A 6 24.69 6.90 5.25
CA ARG A 6 24.42 7.23 3.84
C ARG A 6 23.00 6.77 3.48
N PRO A 7 22.18 7.62 2.84
CA PRO A 7 20.90 7.20 2.27
C PRO A 7 21.16 6.07 1.28
N ARG A 8 20.41 4.98 1.37
CA ARG A 8 20.46 3.93 0.35
C ARG A 8 19.97 4.55 -0.96
N GLU A 9 20.85 4.72 -1.93
CA GLU A 9 20.48 5.08 -3.29
C GLU A 9 19.54 3.98 -3.82
N ILE A 10 18.25 4.31 -3.90
CA ILE A 10 17.26 3.43 -4.51
C ILE A 10 17.41 3.65 -6.01
N ASP A 11 18.01 2.67 -6.68
CA ASP A 11 18.15 2.64 -8.13
C ASP A 11 16.75 2.44 -8.74
N ILE A 12 16.10 3.55 -9.13
CA ILE A 12 14.70 3.62 -9.57
C ILE A 12 14.48 2.77 -10.84
N ASP A 13 15.53 2.57 -11.64
CA ASP A 13 15.45 1.85 -12.90
C ASP A 13 15.52 0.33 -12.74
N LYS A 14 15.85 -0.17 -11.54
CA LYS A 14 15.94 -1.62 -11.28
C LYS A 14 14.70 -2.12 -10.54
N PRO A 15 13.93 -3.06 -11.13
CA PRO A 15 12.78 -3.63 -10.45
C PRO A 15 13.24 -4.33 -9.18
N SER A 16 12.50 -4.13 -8.09
CA SER A 16 12.81 -4.76 -6.81
C SER A 16 12.78 -6.29 -6.94
N HIS A 17 13.48 -7.01 -6.06
CA HIS A 17 13.48 -8.47 -6.12
C HIS A 17 12.08 -9.09 -6.03
N THR A 18 11.17 -8.49 -5.26
CA THR A 18 9.75 -8.90 -5.17
C THR A 18 8.98 -8.63 -6.45
N GLU A 19 9.27 -7.51 -7.11
CA GLU A 19 8.68 -7.13 -8.40
C GLU A 19 9.19 -8.02 -9.54
N GLN A 20 10.48 -8.36 -9.54
CA GLN A 20 11.03 -9.36 -10.45
C GLN A 20 10.32 -10.70 -10.29
N LEU A 21 10.06 -11.13 -9.05
CA LEU A 21 9.30 -12.35 -8.77
C LEU A 21 7.86 -12.25 -9.28
N ALA A 22 7.16 -11.13 -9.05
CA ALA A 22 5.80 -10.92 -9.55
C ALA A 22 5.75 -10.94 -11.09
N ASN A 23 6.69 -10.27 -11.75
CA ASN A 23 6.83 -10.26 -13.21
C ASN A 23 7.11 -11.66 -13.75
N TRP A 24 7.97 -12.43 -13.08
CA TRP A 24 8.25 -13.81 -13.44
C TRP A 24 6.99 -14.70 -13.31
N ILE A 25 6.23 -14.57 -12.22
CA ILE A 25 4.96 -15.30 -12.03
C ILE A 25 3.99 -15.00 -13.18
N SER A 26 3.83 -13.73 -13.55
CA SER A 26 2.99 -13.32 -14.69
C SER A 26 3.43 -13.97 -16.00
N ARG A 27 4.75 -13.97 -16.28
CA ARG A 27 5.31 -14.64 -17.47
C ARG A 27 5.05 -16.15 -17.48
N VAL A 28 5.20 -16.81 -16.33
CA VAL A 28 4.96 -18.26 -16.21
C VAL A 28 3.47 -18.60 -16.35
N ARG A 29 2.57 -17.77 -15.81
CA ARG A 29 1.12 -17.87 -16.02
C ARG A 29 0.77 -17.79 -17.51
N CYS A 30 1.31 -16.80 -18.22
CA CYS A 30 1.15 -16.67 -19.66
C CYS A 30 1.68 -17.91 -20.40
N LYS A 31 2.89 -18.39 -20.05
CA LYS A 31 3.48 -19.59 -20.67
C LYS A 31 2.62 -20.83 -20.44
N LYS A 32 2.13 -21.04 -19.21
CA LYS A 32 1.22 -22.15 -18.87
C LYS A 32 -0.09 -22.08 -19.66
N LEU A 33 -0.66 -20.89 -19.83
CA LEU A 33 -1.86 -20.69 -20.65
C LEU A 33 -1.61 -21.09 -22.10
N MET A 34 -0.47 -20.68 -22.68
CA MET A 34 -0.08 -21.06 -24.04
C MET A 34 0.12 -22.57 -24.18
N CYS A 35 0.78 -23.21 -23.20
CA CYS A 35 0.91 -24.67 -23.16
C CYS A 35 -0.45 -25.36 -23.13
N ARG A 36 -1.40 -24.88 -22.31
CA ARG A 36 -2.75 -25.46 -22.22
C ARG A 36 -3.55 -25.35 -23.51
N ARG A 37 -3.38 -24.25 -24.25
CA ARG A 37 -4.08 -23.98 -25.52
C ARG A 37 -3.52 -24.78 -26.69
N ASN A 38 -2.32 -25.34 -26.56
CA ASN A 38 -1.70 -26.15 -27.61
C ASN A 38 -2.34 -27.55 -27.68
N ARG A 39 -2.73 -27.98 -28.89
CA ARG A 39 -3.27 -29.33 -29.14
C ARG A 39 -2.23 -30.44 -28.93
N LYS A 40 -0.95 -30.14 -29.12
CA LYS A 40 0.19 -31.04 -28.86
C LYS A 40 0.89 -30.67 -27.56
N ARG A 41 0.13 -30.45 -26.48
CA ARG A 41 0.69 -30.05 -25.19
C ARG A 41 1.48 -31.19 -24.55
N ASP A 42 2.62 -30.84 -23.97
CA ASP A 42 3.39 -31.75 -23.12
C ASP A 42 2.92 -31.60 -21.66
N LEU A 43 2.33 -32.67 -21.12
CA LEU A 43 1.83 -32.72 -19.75
C LEU A 43 2.95 -32.59 -18.71
N ARG A 44 4.16 -33.05 -19.02
CA ARG A 44 5.32 -32.91 -18.12
C ARG A 44 5.70 -31.45 -17.98
N ILE A 45 5.75 -30.72 -19.09
CA ILE A 45 6.03 -29.28 -19.09
C ILE A 45 4.92 -28.54 -18.31
N GLU A 46 3.65 -28.90 -18.52
CA GLU A 46 2.55 -28.27 -17.79
C GLU A 46 2.64 -28.52 -16.27
N ALA A 47 3.00 -29.72 -15.84
CA ALA A 47 3.20 -30.07 -14.44
C ALA A 47 4.37 -29.26 -13.83
N VAL A 48 5.49 -29.16 -14.55
CA VAL A 48 6.65 -28.35 -14.13
C VAL A 48 6.26 -26.88 -13.98
N LEU A 49 5.57 -26.29 -14.97
CA LEU A 49 5.11 -24.91 -14.90
C LEU A 49 4.15 -24.68 -13.73
N THR A 50 3.27 -25.65 -13.45
CA THR A 50 2.34 -25.57 -12.32
C THR A 50 3.06 -25.62 -10.98
N CYS A 51 4.02 -26.53 -10.82
CA CYS A 51 4.83 -26.65 -9.60
C CYS A 51 5.68 -25.39 -9.38
N ALA A 52 6.34 -24.91 -10.43
CA ALA A 52 7.18 -23.71 -10.37
C ALA A 52 6.35 -22.45 -10.01
N LEU A 53 5.17 -22.30 -10.61
CA LEU A 53 4.23 -21.22 -10.33
C LEU A 53 3.73 -21.30 -8.88
N PHE A 54 3.33 -22.48 -8.40
CA PHE A 54 2.88 -22.67 -7.02
C PHE A 54 3.97 -22.25 -6.01
N LYS A 55 5.22 -22.69 -6.22
CA LYS A 55 6.35 -22.33 -5.35
C LYS A 55 6.60 -20.82 -5.32
N ALA A 56 6.61 -20.19 -6.49
CA ALA A 56 6.86 -18.75 -6.59
C ALA A 56 5.72 -17.92 -5.95
N GLU A 57 4.46 -18.32 -6.14
CA GLU A 57 3.32 -17.66 -5.49
C GLU A 57 3.36 -17.82 -3.98
N HIS A 58 3.72 -19.01 -3.49
CA HIS A 58 3.91 -19.25 -2.07
C HIS A 58 5.02 -18.38 -1.48
N GLU A 59 6.17 -18.28 -2.15
CA GLU A 59 7.26 -17.42 -1.73
C GLU A 59 6.85 -15.94 -1.68
N LEU A 60 6.14 -15.47 -2.71
CA LEU A 60 5.63 -14.10 -2.76
C LEU A 60 4.68 -13.82 -1.58
N ARG A 61 3.72 -14.70 -1.32
CA ARG A 61 2.79 -14.59 -0.19
C ARG A 61 3.51 -14.60 1.16
N SER A 62 4.48 -15.49 1.33
CA SER A 62 5.29 -15.56 2.56
C SER A 62 6.05 -14.25 2.81
N LYS A 63 6.67 -13.67 1.77
CA LYS A 63 7.34 -12.36 1.86
C LYS A 63 6.35 -11.23 2.19
N GLN A 64 5.17 -11.23 1.59
CA GLN A 64 4.11 -10.25 1.88
C GLN A 64 3.63 -10.34 3.34
N LEU A 65 3.31 -11.55 3.82
CA LEU A 65 2.88 -11.78 5.20
C LEU A 65 3.96 -11.38 6.21
N THR A 66 5.22 -11.72 5.94
CA THR A 66 6.35 -11.30 6.78
C THR A 66 6.45 -9.78 6.85
N ARG A 67 6.27 -9.09 5.71
CA ARG A 67 6.28 -7.62 5.66
C ARG A 67 5.11 -7.03 6.47
N ILE A 68 3.90 -7.55 6.29
CA ILE A 68 2.71 -7.11 7.04
C ILE A 68 2.92 -7.29 8.53
N SER A 69 3.37 -8.47 8.96
CA SER A 69 3.64 -8.76 10.38
C SER A 69 4.67 -7.80 10.97
N LYS A 70 5.78 -7.53 10.26
CA LYS A 70 6.77 -6.53 10.70
C LYS A 70 6.17 -5.13 10.80
N TRP A 71 5.38 -4.70 9.81
CA TRP A 71 4.70 -3.41 9.85
C TRP A 71 3.71 -3.30 11.01
N GLN A 72 2.95 -4.36 11.30
CA GLN A 72 2.07 -4.42 12.46
C GLN A 72 2.84 -4.36 13.77
N GLN A 73 3.99 -5.02 13.87
CA GLN A 73 4.87 -4.95 15.04
C GLN A 73 5.40 -3.53 15.26
N PHE A 74 5.92 -2.88 14.21
CA PHE A 74 6.37 -1.50 14.29
C PHE A 74 5.22 -0.58 14.69
N LYS A 75 4.05 -0.70 14.06
CA LYS A 75 2.85 0.08 14.41
C LYS A 75 2.54 -0.05 15.91
N LYS A 76 2.53 -1.27 16.45
CA LYS A 76 2.31 -1.53 17.89
C LYS A 76 3.40 -0.93 18.80
N GLN A 77 4.65 -0.86 18.35
CA GLN A 77 5.73 -0.23 19.12
C GLN A 77 5.52 1.29 19.21
N PHE A 78 5.28 1.96 18.08
CA PHE A 78 5.07 3.41 18.06
C PHE A 78 3.78 3.85 18.78
N LEU A 79 2.73 3.03 18.74
CA LEU A 79 1.47 3.29 19.45
C LEU A 79 1.53 3.01 20.95
N LYS A 80 2.53 2.29 21.45
CA LYS A 80 2.72 2.10 22.90
C LYS A 80 3.36 3.30 23.58
N ASP A 81 4.09 4.11 22.82
CA ASP A 81 4.77 5.32 23.35
C ASP A 81 3.86 6.57 23.31
N THR A 82 2.64 6.44 22.80
CA THR A 82 1.63 7.51 22.80
C THR A 82 0.38 6.99 23.51
N ASP A 83 0.12 7.47 24.72
CA ASP A 83 -1.14 7.27 25.47
C ASP A 83 -2.32 7.98 24.76
N TYR A 84 -2.58 7.66 23.49
CA TYR A 84 -3.73 8.16 22.75
C TYR A 84 -4.76 7.03 22.63
N PRO A 85 -5.84 7.05 23.42
CA PRO A 85 -6.80 5.96 23.48
C PRO A 85 -7.80 6.07 22.33
N ASN A 86 -7.35 6.09 21.06
CA ASN A 86 -8.26 5.92 19.92
C ASN A 86 -7.57 5.69 18.56
N CYS A 87 -6.77 4.63 18.41
CA CYS A 87 -6.23 4.25 17.09
C CYS A 87 -6.57 2.79 16.72
N GLU A 88 -7.78 2.35 17.05
CA GLU A 88 -8.31 1.07 16.57
C GLU A 88 -9.33 1.20 15.42
N PHE A 89 -9.78 2.40 15.05
CA PHE A 89 -10.85 2.59 14.08
C PHE A 89 -10.38 3.04 12.69
N TYR A 90 -9.75 2.14 11.94
CA TYR A 90 -9.77 2.22 10.47
C TYR A 90 -9.80 0.83 9.86
N ASN A 91 -10.74 0.01 10.30
CA ASN A 91 -11.30 -1.08 9.50
C ASN A 91 -12.73 -1.27 10.01
N ASP A 92 -13.73 -0.95 9.18
CA ASP A 92 -15.05 -1.62 9.06
C ASP A 92 -16.30 -0.72 9.09
N GLU A 93 -16.27 0.53 9.57
CA GLU A 93 -17.51 1.32 9.77
C GLU A 93 -17.48 2.71 9.11
N ASP A 94 -17.16 2.78 7.82
CA ASP A 94 -17.69 3.87 6.99
C ASP A 94 -19.20 3.63 6.83
N MET A 95 -20.03 4.63 7.22
CA MET A 95 -21.31 5.03 6.58
C MET A 95 -22.49 5.42 7.50
N LYS A 96 -22.34 5.67 8.82
CA LYS A 96 -23.52 6.14 9.63
C LYS A 96 -23.40 7.32 10.60
N ASN A 97 -22.22 7.84 10.94
CA ASN A 97 -22.15 8.95 11.91
C ASN A 97 -21.32 10.15 11.43
N SER A 98 -21.81 10.85 10.40
CA SER A 98 -21.26 12.14 9.94
C SER A 98 -21.70 13.35 10.81
N LYS A 99 -22.37 13.16 11.95
CA LYS A 99 -22.98 14.28 12.71
C LYS A 99 -22.39 14.59 14.08
N LEU A 100 -21.35 13.87 14.54
CA LEU A 100 -20.79 14.09 15.88
C LEU A 100 -19.35 14.67 15.92
N CYS A 101 -18.66 14.78 14.79
CA CYS A 101 -17.25 15.17 14.76
C CYS A 101 -17.03 16.67 14.44
N GLN A 102 -17.72 17.58 15.12
CA GLN A 102 -17.45 19.01 14.93
C GLN A 102 -16.68 19.66 16.10
N GLU A 103 -16.57 19.00 17.26
CA GLU A 103 -16.11 19.71 18.46
C GLU A 103 -14.65 19.48 18.85
N ASN A 104 -13.98 18.43 18.39
CA ASN A 104 -12.57 18.20 18.74
C ASN A 104 -11.83 17.55 17.58
N ASP A 105 -11.49 18.34 16.56
CA ASP A 105 -10.51 17.95 15.56
C ASP A 105 -9.10 18.17 16.14
N PRO A 106 -8.33 17.12 16.46
CA PRO A 106 -6.97 17.25 17.00
C PRO A 106 -6.01 17.92 15.99
N TRP A 107 -6.40 17.98 14.71
CA TRP A 107 -5.67 18.65 13.64
C TRP A 107 -5.97 20.15 13.54
N ARG A 108 -6.76 20.71 14.46
CA ARG A 108 -7.07 22.15 14.55
C ARG A 108 -6.11 22.92 15.47
N GLY A 109 -5.02 22.29 15.94
CA GLY A 109 -3.87 22.99 16.53
C GLY A 109 -3.07 23.73 15.45
N PRO A 110 -2.12 24.63 15.80
CA PRO A 110 -1.35 25.40 14.82
C PRO A 110 -0.33 24.47 14.12
N LEU A 111 -0.82 23.60 13.25
CA LEU A 111 -0.05 22.85 12.29
C LEU A 111 0.52 23.87 11.31
N CYS A 112 1.82 24.11 11.41
CA CYS A 112 2.63 24.87 10.45
C CYS A 112 2.00 26.22 10.08
N PRO A 113 2.34 27.31 10.79
CA PRO A 113 1.89 28.66 10.43
C PRO A 113 2.05 29.00 8.95
N GLU A 114 3.06 28.43 8.27
CA GLU A 114 3.27 28.59 6.81
C GLU A 114 2.10 28.03 5.96
N LEU A 115 1.42 26.99 6.42
CA LEU A 115 0.33 26.31 5.71
C LEU A 115 -1.05 26.90 5.99
N SER A 116 -1.19 27.74 7.01
CA SER A 116 -2.43 28.49 7.27
C SER A 116 -2.87 29.32 6.04
N SER A 117 -1.91 29.77 5.23
CA SER A 117 -2.16 30.43 3.95
C SER A 117 -2.89 29.54 2.94
N LEU A 118 -2.57 28.25 2.93
CA LEU A 118 -3.19 27.23 2.07
C LEU A 118 -4.60 26.89 2.55
N ASP A 119 -4.82 26.74 3.85
CA ASP A 119 -6.15 26.45 4.41
C ASP A 119 -7.15 27.58 4.12
N ASN A 120 -6.69 28.83 4.24
CA ASN A 120 -7.44 30.01 3.85
C ASN A 120 -7.77 30.03 2.35
N PHE A 121 -6.83 29.60 1.50
CA PHE A 121 -7.04 29.49 0.06
C PHE A 121 -8.09 28.40 -0.27
N MET A 122 -7.99 27.23 0.34
CA MET A 122 -8.94 26.13 0.13
C MET A 122 -10.36 26.50 0.59
N SER A 123 -10.48 27.27 1.68
CA SER A 123 -11.76 27.79 2.15
C SER A 123 -12.42 28.72 1.11
N LYS A 124 -11.64 29.60 0.47
CA LYS A 124 -12.13 30.48 -0.60
C LYS A 124 -12.62 29.72 -1.84
N LEU A 125 -12.01 28.59 -2.17
CA LEU A 125 -12.48 27.76 -3.29
C LEU A 125 -13.88 27.19 -3.06
N GLY A 126 -14.24 26.89 -1.80
CA GLY A 126 -15.57 26.41 -1.45
C GLY A 126 -16.68 27.47 -1.61
N GLU A 127 -16.32 28.76 -1.56
CA GLU A 127 -17.25 29.86 -1.77
C GLU A 127 -17.57 30.07 -3.26
N ILE A 128 -16.67 29.63 -4.15
CA ILE A 128 -16.87 29.67 -5.60
C ILE A 128 -17.80 28.54 -6.00
N LYS A 129 -19.11 28.75 -5.81
CA LYS A 129 -20.14 27.90 -6.39
C LYS A 129 -20.18 28.16 -7.89
N VAL A 130 -19.55 27.31 -8.68
CA VAL A 130 -19.73 27.30 -10.13
C VAL A 130 -21.15 26.82 -10.42
N PRO A 131 -22.03 27.65 -11.03
CA PRO A 131 -23.34 27.16 -11.44
C PRO A 131 -23.15 26.11 -12.53
N LEU A 132 -23.50 24.87 -12.21
CA LEU A 132 -23.59 23.80 -13.19
C LEU A 132 -24.85 24.05 -14.03
N GLN A 133 -24.70 24.68 -15.20
CA GLN A 133 -25.75 24.68 -16.21
C GLN A 133 -25.87 23.25 -16.75
N ARG A 134 -27.04 22.64 -16.55
CA ARG A 134 -27.44 21.37 -17.18
C ARG A 134 -28.40 21.66 -18.32
#